data_AF-A0A535L7H7-F1
#
_entry.id   AF-A0A535L7H7-F1
#
_cell.length_a   1.000
_cell.length_b   1.000
_cell.length_c   1.000
_cell.angle_alpha   90.00
_cell.angle_beta   90.00
_cell.angle_gamma   90.00
#
_symmetry.space_group_name_H-M   'P 1'
#
loop_
_entity.id
_entity.type
_entity.pdbx_description
1 polymer ?
#
loop_
_entity_poly.entity_id
_entity_poly.type
_entity_poly.pdbx_seq_one_letter_code
_entity_poly.pdbx_strand_id
1 'polypeptide(L)'
;MQTSLGSAALVFVGTVTYTSDADRVAHVRVESIWRGPQLNGYVDVHGSPVSGQGSYSSVDRRYSAGTRYLFVLYSAKQPLQDNSCSATQPYSAALAAHAPAAAHDPSAPSLGDEFQNFVFTHALPIGAALAVMALVVVAVLVRRRRMQSPRAMR
;
A
#
# COMPACT_ATOMS: atom_id res chain seq x y z
N MET A 1 -28.46 -0.85 7.90
CA MET A 1 -27.12 -1.13 7.34
C MET A 1 -26.72 -2.59 7.60
N GLN A 2 -27.55 -3.57 7.21
CA GLN A 2 -27.38 -5.00 7.62
C GLN A 2 -27.26 -5.98 6.44
N THR A 3 -27.26 -5.50 5.19
CA THR A 3 -27.47 -6.36 4.01
C THR A 3 -26.20 -6.80 3.26
N SER A 4 -24.99 -6.39 3.66
CA SER A 4 -23.79 -6.57 2.83
C SER A 4 -22.80 -7.65 3.28
N LEU A 5 -22.82 -8.09 4.54
CA LEU A 5 -21.88 -9.12 5.03
C LEU A 5 -22.30 -10.56 4.63
N GLY A 6 -23.59 -10.79 4.38
CA GLY A 6 -24.11 -12.11 4.01
C GLY A 6 -23.62 -12.58 2.63
N SER A 7 -23.49 -11.66 1.67
CA SER A 7 -23.07 -11.93 0.29
C SER A 7 -21.57 -11.78 0.04
N ALA A 8 -20.78 -11.39 1.04
CA ALA A 8 -19.33 -11.27 0.90
C ALA A 8 -18.69 -12.65 0.75
N ALA A 9 -17.88 -12.83 -0.31
CA ALA A 9 -17.13 -14.06 -0.54
C ALA A 9 -15.79 -14.06 0.20
N LEU A 10 -15.23 -12.87 0.46
CA LEU A 10 -13.96 -12.68 1.15
C LEU A 10 -14.04 -11.46 2.06
N VAL A 11 -13.68 -11.65 3.33
CA VAL A 11 -13.60 -10.58 4.33
C VAL A 11 -12.28 -10.71 5.06
N PHE A 12 -11.49 -9.65 5.07
CA PHE A 12 -10.21 -9.65 5.80
C PHE A 12 -9.85 -8.25 6.29
N VAL A 13 -9.04 -8.22 7.32
CA VAL A 13 -8.43 -7.01 7.88
C VAL A 13 -7.01 -6.90 7.33
N GLY A 14 -6.65 -5.72 6.87
CA GLY A 14 -5.30 -5.45 6.41
C GLY A 14 -4.97 -3.97 6.43
N THR A 15 -3.68 -3.69 6.45
CA THR A 15 -3.13 -2.33 6.40
C THR A 15 -2.58 -2.06 5.00
N VAL A 16 -3.03 -0.98 4.38
CA VAL A 16 -2.51 -0.54 3.08
C VAL A 16 -1.10 -0.01 3.30
N THR A 17 -0.09 -0.61 2.69
CA THR A 17 1.30 -0.17 2.84
C THR A 17 1.68 0.88 1.80
N TYR A 18 1.22 0.71 0.57
CA TYR A 18 1.30 1.72 -0.48
C TYR A 18 0.12 1.62 -1.44
N THR A 19 -0.05 2.68 -2.24
CA THR A 19 -1.09 2.75 -3.27
C THR A 19 -0.47 3.01 -4.65
N SER A 20 -1.20 2.64 -5.69
CA SER A 20 -0.87 2.95 -7.08
C SER A 20 -2.14 3.24 -7.89
N ASP A 21 -1.97 3.59 -9.17
CA ASP A 21 -3.08 3.91 -10.09
C ASP A 21 -4.04 4.98 -9.53
N ALA A 22 -3.48 6.15 -9.15
CA ALA A 22 -4.23 7.24 -8.54
C ALA A 22 -5.07 6.81 -7.31
N ASP A 23 -4.44 6.03 -6.43
CA ASP A 23 -5.00 5.45 -5.21
C ASP A 23 -6.08 4.39 -5.39
N ARG A 24 -6.25 3.86 -6.62
CA ARG A 24 -7.25 2.82 -6.92
C ARG A 24 -6.71 1.41 -6.77
N VAL A 25 -5.41 1.22 -6.60
CA VAL A 25 -4.83 -0.08 -6.26
C VAL A 25 -4.16 0.04 -4.90
N ALA A 26 -4.60 -0.76 -3.93
CA ALA A 26 -3.98 -0.86 -2.62
C ALA A 26 -3.12 -2.11 -2.56
N HIS A 27 -1.84 -1.94 -2.21
CA HIS A 27 -1.03 -3.05 -1.73
C HIS A 27 -1.27 -3.20 -0.23
N VAL A 28 -1.75 -4.36 0.18
CA VAL A 28 -2.28 -4.58 1.52
C VAL A 28 -1.48 -5.65 2.22
N ARG A 29 -0.93 -5.32 3.39
CA ARG A 29 -0.46 -6.31 4.36
C ARG A 29 -1.68 -6.92 5.04
N VAL A 30 -1.96 -8.18 4.75
CA VAL A 30 -3.06 -8.92 5.37
C VAL A 30 -2.68 -9.21 6.83
N GLU A 31 -3.63 -9.06 7.74
CA GLU A 31 -3.42 -9.25 9.17
C GLU A 31 -4.31 -10.36 9.73
N SER A 32 -5.56 -10.43 9.26
CA SER A 32 -6.52 -11.44 9.72
C SER A 32 -7.57 -11.67 8.64
N ILE A 33 -7.86 -12.92 8.33
CA ILE A 33 -8.88 -13.31 7.35
C ILE A 33 -10.10 -13.76 8.15
N TRP A 34 -11.21 -13.06 7.98
CA TRP A 34 -12.45 -13.31 8.71
C TRP A 34 -13.38 -14.26 7.95
N ARG A 35 -13.30 -14.28 6.61
CA ARG A 35 -14.07 -15.16 5.74
C ARG A 35 -13.36 -15.31 4.40
N GLY A 36 -13.39 -16.51 3.82
CA GLY A 36 -12.88 -16.75 2.46
C GLY A 36 -11.67 -17.70 2.48
N PRO A 37 -10.99 -17.88 1.33
CA PRO A 37 -9.82 -18.73 1.23
C PRO A 37 -8.60 -18.12 1.93
N GLN A 38 -7.56 -18.93 2.11
CA GLN A 38 -6.26 -18.47 2.57
C GLN A 38 -5.70 -17.39 1.62
N LEU A 39 -5.21 -16.30 2.19
CA LEU A 39 -4.49 -15.23 1.48
C LEU A 39 -3.01 -15.25 1.84
N ASN A 40 -2.19 -14.71 0.94
CA ASN A 40 -0.80 -14.39 1.24
C ASN A 40 -0.71 -13.19 2.20
N GLY A 41 0.44 -13.04 2.86
CA GLY A 41 0.68 -11.91 3.77
C GLY A 41 0.61 -10.54 3.09
N TYR A 42 0.79 -10.48 1.76
CA TYR A 42 0.51 -9.30 0.96
C TYR A 42 -0.39 -9.64 -0.23
N VAL A 43 -1.32 -8.74 -0.53
CA VAL A 43 -2.23 -8.83 -1.69
C VAL A 43 -2.45 -7.45 -2.30
N ASP A 44 -2.78 -7.42 -3.59
CA ASP A 44 -3.26 -6.21 -4.26
C ASP A 44 -4.79 -6.23 -4.34
N VAL A 45 -5.41 -5.12 -3.95
CA VAL A 45 -6.86 -4.91 -4.04
C VAL A 45 -7.14 -3.77 -5.02
N HIS A 46 -7.88 -4.10 -6.07
CA HIS A 46 -8.23 -3.19 -7.15
C HIS A 46 -9.58 -2.53 -6.86
N GLY A 47 -9.57 -1.23 -6.60
CA GLY A 47 -10.72 -0.37 -6.35
C GLY A 47 -11.51 0.04 -7.60
N SER A 48 -11.09 -0.38 -8.79
CA SER A 48 -11.75 -0.03 -10.06
C SER A 48 -11.83 -1.25 -10.98
N PRO A 49 -12.95 -1.44 -11.72
CA PRO A 49 -13.05 -2.47 -12.76
C PRO A 49 -12.23 -2.13 -14.01
N VAL A 50 -11.73 -0.90 -14.12
CA VAL A 50 -10.89 -0.43 -15.23
C VAL A 50 -9.54 0.03 -14.69
N SER A 51 -8.49 -0.10 -15.49
CA SER A 51 -7.14 0.33 -15.12
C SER A 51 -6.55 1.28 -16.16
N GLY A 52 -5.53 2.04 -15.77
CA GLY A 52 -4.79 2.93 -16.65
C GLY A 52 -5.13 4.42 -16.50
N GLN A 53 -4.25 5.25 -17.03
CA GLN A 53 -4.35 6.70 -16.91
C GLN A 53 -5.51 7.24 -17.76
N GLY A 54 -6.44 7.96 -17.13
CA GLY A 54 -7.65 8.46 -17.79
C GLY A 54 -8.85 7.51 -17.74
N SER A 55 -8.68 6.27 -17.30
CA SER A 55 -9.77 5.33 -17.04
C SER A 55 -10.40 5.65 -15.68
N TYR A 56 -11.71 5.92 -15.65
CA TYR A 56 -12.47 6.14 -14.43
C TYR A 56 -13.83 5.46 -14.55
N SER A 57 -14.29 4.87 -13.45
CA SER A 57 -15.65 4.36 -13.31
C SER A 57 -16.38 5.14 -12.23
N SER A 58 -17.71 5.26 -12.36
CA SER A 58 -18.56 5.85 -11.33
C SER A 58 -18.53 5.09 -10.01
N VAL A 59 -17.99 3.86 -10.01
CA VAL A 59 -17.89 3.00 -8.83
C VAL A 59 -16.48 2.89 -8.25
N ASP A 60 -15.52 3.72 -8.70
CA ASP A 60 -14.14 3.68 -8.21
C ASP A 60 -14.05 3.87 -6.69
N ARG A 61 -13.23 3.04 -6.04
CA ARG A 61 -12.79 3.19 -4.66
C ARG A 61 -11.34 3.66 -4.63
N ARG A 62 -11.03 4.56 -3.67
CA ARG A 62 -9.67 5.00 -3.37
C ARG A 62 -9.25 4.57 -1.97
N TYR A 63 -7.95 4.38 -1.80
CA TYR A 63 -7.32 3.95 -0.56
C TYR A 63 -6.31 4.96 -0.05
N SER A 64 -5.93 4.83 1.22
CA SER A 64 -4.89 5.65 1.82
C SER A 64 -3.81 4.77 2.41
N ALA A 65 -2.55 4.99 2.00
CA ALA A 65 -1.40 4.32 2.58
C ALA A 65 -1.32 4.59 4.09
N GLY A 66 -0.88 3.58 4.85
CA GLY A 66 -0.86 3.57 6.31
C GLY A 66 -2.23 3.35 6.98
N THR A 67 -3.33 3.32 6.22
CA THR A 67 -4.66 3.11 6.79
C THR A 67 -5.03 1.63 6.83
N ARG A 68 -5.57 1.20 7.97
CA ARG A 68 -6.10 -0.14 8.20
C ARG A 68 -7.57 -0.19 7.78
N TYR A 69 -7.95 -1.21 7.03
CA TYR A 69 -9.33 -1.40 6.55
C TYR A 69 -9.86 -2.79 6.91
N LEU A 70 -11.19 -2.89 7.02
CA LEU A 70 -11.92 -4.13 6.84
C LEU A 70 -12.35 -4.20 5.38
N PHE A 71 -11.72 -5.09 4.60
CA PHE A 71 -12.07 -5.35 3.21
C PHE A 71 -13.24 -6.32 3.15
N VAL A 72 -14.26 -6.00 2.37
CA VAL A 72 -15.46 -6.82 2.18
C VAL A 72 -15.72 -7.01 0.69
N LEU A 73 -15.21 -8.10 0.12
CA LEU A 73 -15.19 -8.37 -1.31
C LEU A 73 -16.29 -9.35 -1.71
N TYR A 74 -16.92 -9.11 -2.87
CA TYR A 74 -17.93 -10.00 -3.44
C TYR A 74 -17.34 -11.25 -4.12
N SER A 75 -16.04 -11.26 -4.37
CA SER A 75 -15.32 -12.38 -5.00
C SER A 75 -13.95 -12.55 -4.34
N ALA A 76 -13.52 -13.80 -4.18
CA ALA A 76 -12.17 -14.15 -3.77
C ALA A 76 -11.24 -14.47 -4.96
N LYS A 77 -11.73 -14.34 -6.21
CA LYS A 77 -10.95 -14.61 -7.42
C LYS A 77 -9.97 -13.48 -7.69
N GLN A 78 -8.79 -13.82 -8.17
CA GLN A 78 -7.82 -12.85 -8.65
C GLN A 78 -8.24 -12.29 -10.02
N PRO A 79 -8.01 -10.99 -10.28
CA PRO A 79 -7.53 -9.97 -9.33
C PRO A 79 -8.59 -9.66 -8.27
N LEU A 80 -8.17 -9.43 -7.01
CA LEU A 80 -9.10 -9.05 -5.95
C LEU A 80 -9.72 -7.69 -6.26
N GLN A 81 -11.05 -7.65 -6.42
CA GLN A 81 -11.78 -6.46 -6.83
C GLN A 81 -12.69 -5.93 -5.72
N ASP A 82 -12.52 -4.66 -5.45
CA ASP A 82 -13.30 -3.84 -4.55
C ASP A 82 -13.83 -2.62 -5.33
N ASN A 83 -14.98 -2.11 -4.95
CA ASN A 83 -15.55 -0.91 -5.53
C ASN A 83 -16.44 -0.21 -4.48
N SER A 84 -16.95 0.97 -4.80
CA SER A 84 -17.80 1.77 -3.91
C SER A 84 -19.10 1.07 -3.48
N CYS A 85 -19.55 0.02 -4.18
CA CYS A 85 -20.71 -0.77 -3.78
C CYS A 85 -20.39 -1.76 -2.65
N SER A 86 -19.11 -2.10 -2.47
CA SER A 86 -18.67 -3.00 -1.40
C SER A 86 -18.84 -2.34 -0.02
N ALA A 87 -18.86 -3.15 1.03
CA ALA A 87 -18.88 -2.68 2.40
C ALA A 87 -17.47 -2.47 2.99
N THR A 88 -16.43 -2.36 2.17
CA THR A 88 -15.08 -2.04 2.64
C THR A 88 -15.08 -0.69 3.35
N GLN A 89 -14.47 -0.65 4.53
CA GLN A 89 -14.43 0.54 5.38
C GLN A 89 -13.17 0.59 6.25
N PRO A 90 -12.76 1.79 6.73
CA PRO A 90 -11.67 1.91 7.69
C PRO A 90 -11.92 1.03 8.92
N TYR A 91 -10.87 0.35 9.37
CA TYR A 91 -10.94 -0.51 10.53
C TYR A 91 -11.01 0.32 11.82
N SER A 92 -11.85 -0.10 12.76
CA SER A 92 -12.01 0.56 14.06
C SER A 92 -12.03 -0.48 15.18
N ALA A 93 -11.75 -0.04 16.42
CA ALA A 93 -11.79 -0.91 17.59
C ALA A 93 -13.18 -1.56 17.80
N ALA A 94 -14.25 -0.86 17.43
CA ALA A 94 -15.61 -1.40 17.48
C ALA A 94 -15.80 -2.61 16.55
N LEU A 95 -15.13 -2.63 15.38
CA LEU A 95 -15.18 -3.78 14.47
C LEU A 95 -14.46 -5.00 15.04
N ALA A 96 -13.42 -4.81 15.86
CA ALA A 96 -12.68 -5.93 16.44
C ALA A 96 -13.57 -6.85 17.31
N ALA A 97 -14.60 -6.29 17.96
CA ALA A 97 -15.58 -7.07 18.73
C ALA A 97 -16.47 -7.97 17.85
N HIS A 98 -16.50 -7.73 16.53
CA HIS A 98 -17.26 -8.50 15.55
C HIS A 98 -16.41 -9.50 14.76
N ALA A 99 -15.12 -9.65 15.10
CA ALA A 99 -14.28 -10.66 14.47
C ALA A 99 -14.85 -12.07 14.73
N PRO A 100 -15.01 -12.91 13.70
CA PRO A 100 -15.53 -14.26 13.88
C PRO A 100 -14.49 -15.16 14.57
N ALA A 101 -14.96 -16.14 15.33
CA ALA A 101 -14.07 -17.10 16.00
C ALA A 101 -13.26 -17.97 15.02
N ALA A 102 -13.72 -18.11 13.78
CA ALA A 102 -13.03 -18.82 12.71
C ALA A 102 -12.00 -17.95 11.96
N ALA A 103 -11.76 -16.71 12.41
CA ALA A 103 -10.75 -15.86 11.82
C ALA A 103 -9.36 -16.51 11.96
N HIS A 104 -8.55 -16.42 10.91
CA HIS A 104 -7.23 -17.03 10.88
C HIS A 104 -6.21 -16.09 10.23
N ASP A 105 -4.94 -16.37 10.48
CA ASP A 105 -3.83 -15.57 9.96
C ASP A 105 -3.58 -15.85 8.47
N PRO A 106 -3.03 -14.89 7.72
CA PRO A 106 -2.57 -15.12 6.35
C PRO A 106 -1.32 -16.00 6.34
N SER A 107 -0.95 -16.45 5.14
CA SER A 107 0.32 -17.14 4.93
C SER A 107 1.46 -16.17 5.21
N ALA A 108 2.54 -16.65 5.83
CA ALA A 108 3.70 -15.83 6.12
C ALA A 108 4.22 -15.16 4.83
N PRO A 109 4.51 -13.84 4.85
CA PRO A 109 5.17 -13.19 3.73
C PRO A 109 6.50 -13.86 3.40
N SER A 110 6.83 -13.95 2.13
CA SER A 110 8.18 -14.34 1.72
C SER A 110 9.17 -13.18 1.95
N LEU A 111 10.47 -13.49 2.00
CA LEU A 111 11.51 -12.46 2.04
C LEU A 111 11.44 -11.52 0.82
N GLY A 112 11.01 -12.04 -0.33
CA GLY A 112 10.81 -11.25 -1.55
C GLY A 112 9.69 -10.23 -1.38
N ASP A 113 8.57 -10.63 -0.78
CA ASP A 113 7.43 -9.75 -0.51
C ASP A 113 7.81 -8.62 0.45
N GLU A 114 8.52 -8.96 1.53
CA GLU A 114 9.01 -7.99 2.52
C GLU A 114 9.98 -6.98 1.87
N PHE A 115 10.91 -7.46 1.04
CA PHE A 115 11.84 -6.59 0.32
C PHE A 115 11.12 -5.67 -0.67
N GLN A 116 10.17 -6.22 -1.43
CA GLN A 116 9.37 -5.44 -2.38
C GLN A 116 8.57 -4.36 -1.67
N ASN A 117 7.89 -4.70 -0.58
CA ASN A 117 7.15 -3.76 0.26
C ASN A 117 8.07 -2.67 0.83
N PHE A 118 9.26 -3.03 1.31
CA PHE A 118 10.27 -2.07 1.78
C PHE A 118 10.65 -1.08 0.69
N VAL A 119 10.99 -1.57 -0.50
CA VAL A 119 11.38 -0.73 -1.64
C VAL A 119 10.26 0.23 -2.01
N PHE A 120 9.02 -0.25 -2.22
CA PHE A 120 7.93 0.63 -2.65
C PHE A 120 7.48 1.63 -1.56
N THR A 121 7.52 1.23 -0.29
CA THR A 121 7.20 2.14 0.83
C THR A 121 8.27 3.22 1.01
N HIS A 122 9.55 2.93 0.72
CA HIS A 122 10.69 3.80 1.01
C HIS A 122 11.46 4.33 -0.22
N ALA A 123 11.00 4.06 -1.45
CA ALA A 123 11.70 4.45 -2.67
C ALA A 123 11.94 5.97 -2.76
N LEU A 124 10.95 6.78 -2.38
CA LEU A 124 11.05 8.24 -2.40
C LEU A 124 12.01 8.81 -1.33
N PRO A 125 11.89 8.47 -0.03
CA PRO A 125 12.80 9.03 0.98
C PRO A 125 14.27 8.61 0.77
N ILE A 126 14.53 7.37 0.30
CA ILE A 126 15.91 6.91 0.04
C ILE A 126 16.51 7.64 -1.17
N GLY A 127 15.75 7.79 -2.26
CA GLY A 127 16.19 8.55 -3.43
C GLY A 127 16.52 10.01 -3.10
N ALA A 128 15.67 10.67 -2.29
CA ALA A 128 15.90 12.04 -1.83
C ALA A 128 17.15 12.15 -0.94
N ALA A 129 17.35 11.22 0.01
CA ALA A 129 18.52 11.22 0.89
C ALA A 129 19.83 11.05 0.10
N LEU A 130 19.88 10.16 -0.88
CA LEU A 130 21.05 9.97 -1.74
C LEU A 130 21.34 11.20 -2.61
N ALA A 131 20.31 11.83 -3.17
CA ALA A 131 20.46 13.07 -3.94
C ALA A 131 21.00 14.21 -3.08
N VAL A 132 20.51 14.37 -1.85
CA VAL A 132 21.01 15.36 -0.89
C VAL A 132 22.47 15.08 -0.53
N MET A 133 22.82 13.82 -0.24
CA MET A 133 24.21 13.43 0.04
C MET A 133 25.15 13.73 -1.13
N ALA A 134 24.73 13.42 -2.37
CA ALA A 134 25.50 13.74 -3.56
C ALA A 134 25.70 15.26 -3.73
N LEU A 135 24.65 16.07 -3.51
CA LEU A 135 24.75 17.53 -3.55
C LEU A 135 25.69 18.08 -2.48
N VAL A 136 25.66 17.55 -1.26
CA VAL A 136 26.57 17.93 -0.18
C VAL A 136 28.01 17.59 -0.54
N VAL A 137 28.28 16.40 -1.06
CA VAL A 137 29.62 15.99 -1.50
C VAL A 137 30.14 16.91 -2.62
N VAL A 138 29.31 17.22 -3.61
CA VAL A 138 29.66 18.15 -4.70
C VAL A 138 29.95 19.54 -4.15
N ALA A 139 29.11 20.07 -3.26
CA ALA A 139 29.31 21.38 -2.64
C ALA A 139 30.62 21.45 -1.83
N VAL A 140 30.95 20.39 -1.08
CA VAL A 140 32.21 20.29 -0.33
C VAL A 140 33.41 20.25 -1.27
N LEU A 141 33.34 19.48 -2.36
CA LEU A 141 34.42 19.39 -3.35
C LEU A 141 34.63 20.73 -4.09
N VAL A 142 33.56 21.42 -4.47
CA VAL A 142 33.63 22.76 -5.10
C VAL A 142 34.23 23.79 -4.14
N ARG A 143 33.79 23.79 -2.87
CA ARG A 143 34.33 24.69 -1.84
C ARG A 143 35.82 24.43 -1.59
N ARG A 144 36.23 23.16 -1.50
CA ARG A 144 37.65 22.77 -1.37
C ARG A 144 38.48 23.24 -2.56
N ARG A 145 38.01 23.05 -3.80
CA ARG A 145 38.71 23.53 -5.00
C ARG A 145 38.87 25.06 -5.03
N ARG A 146 37.83 25.81 -4.65
CA ARG A 146 37.91 27.28 -4.57
C ARG A 146 38.92 27.77 -3.53
N MET A 147 39.01 27.09 -2.39
CA MET A 147 39.98 27.43 -1.33
C MET A 147 41.43 27.09 -1.72
N GLN A 148 41.62 26.06 -2.55
CA GLN A 148 42.93 25.63 -3.05
C GLN A 148 43.41 26.39 -4.29
N SER A 149 42.65 27.38 -4.77
CA SER A 149 43.11 28.33 -5.79
C SER A 149 43.44 29.70 -5.18
N PRO A 150 44.45 29.83 -4.28
CA PRO A 150 45.03 31.14 -4.00
C PRO A 150 45.84 31.60 -5.22
N ARG A 151 45.55 32.84 -5.64
CA ARG A 151 46.17 33.60 -6.73
C ARG A 151 47.62 33.22 -7.05
N ALA A 152 47.85 32.66 -8.24
CA ALA A 152 49.07 32.91 -8.99
C ALA A 152 48.90 34.25 -9.72
N MET A 153 49.30 35.35 -9.09
CA MET A 153 49.56 36.66 -9.70
C MET A 153 50.69 37.25 -8.86
N ARG A 154 51.92 37.17 -9.37
CA ARG A 154 52.63 38.27 -10.06
C ARG A 154 53.07 39.34 -9.07
#